data_AF-A0A926A794-F1
#
_entry.id   AF-A0A926A794-F1
#
_cell.length_a   1.000
_cell.length_b   1.000
_cell.length_c   1.000
_cell.angle_alpha   90.00
_cell.angle_beta   90.00
_cell.angle_gamma   90.00
#
_symmetry.space_group_name_H-M   'P 1'
#
loop_
_entity.id
_entity.type
_entity.pdbx_description
1 polymer ?
#
loop_
_entity_poly.entity_id
_entity_poly.type
_entity_poly.pdbx_seq_one_letter_code
_entity_poly.pdbx_strand_id
1 'polypeptide(L)'
;MRTRLFILISLACNVALAWGFFHFNKRPLPPTPPTPVTVVSAPVATPGVVVEPISTNVVTFQVPFNWSQIAADDLKVYRDNLLAVGCPELTMREIIRAEINERFGPRRRAIFAGAQGEFWEALVRGELLRRQGIMSTPWGKQLEALALERRQLIASVLGPDYRVTQGESPGQEDLASQRDWLPAEKRGQLAALEQEHEKRMTDWAKRVAAKGGDQTDADAVALKRVQDEFEEQRKKLLSPEELEELRIRESSAADWAADLGGFEPTEDEWRTVARARLAFEEAQSEAGQSGLSQEDQTKLQNELASKLAENLKTLLGTERYAQYETASNSEYQQLRNVTQRFGLDESLARQAYDMQKAAQSSADKVRSDSSLTPEVRDATLKAIQQETERSLGGLLGAGTLTTYKQHGGEWIETMVEMDEALPPD
;
A
#
# COMPACT_ATOMS: atom_id res chain seq x y z
N MET A 1 12.41 38.27 -41.57
CA MET A 1 13.47 38.76 -40.65
C MET A 1 13.03 38.76 -39.19
N ARG A 2 11.77 39.10 -38.85
CA ARG A 2 11.25 39.09 -37.46
C ARG A 2 11.21 37.69 -36.79
N THR A 3 10.91 36.62 -37.53
CA THR A 3 10.84 35.24 -37.01
C THR A 3 12.19 34.67 -36.56
N ARG A 4 13.28 34.98 -37.29
CA ARG A 4 14.64 34.61 -36.88
C ARG A 4 15.09 35.32 -35.60
N LEU A 5 14.59 36.53 -35.36
CA LEU A 5 14.86 37.28 -34.14
C LEU A 5 14.20 36.63 -32.92
N PHE A 6 12.95 36.16 -33.05
CA PHE A 6 12.25 35.47 -31.96
C PHE A 6 12.85 34.10 -31.62
N ILE A 7 13.30 33.34 -32.63
CA ILE A 7 14.01 32.07 -32.42
C ILE A 7 15.35 32.30 -31.70
N LEU A 8 16.11 33.32 -32.10
CA LEU A 8 17.38 33.65 -31.46
C LEU A 8 17.19 34.16 -30.02
N ILE A 9 16.12 34.91 -29.74
CA ILE A 9 15.81 35.38 -28.38
C ILE A 9 15.38 34.21 -27.48
N SER A 10 14.55 33.29 -28.00
CA SER A 10 14.14 32.09 -27.25
C SER A 10 15.33 31.17 -26.95
N LEU A 11 16.21 30.96 -27.93
CA LEU A 11 17.43 30.17 -27.76
C LEU A 11 18.38 30.83 -26.74
N ALA A 12 18.53 32.16 -26.78
CA ALA A 12 19.35 32.89 -25.82
C ALA A 12 18.80 32.83 -24.39
N CYS A 13 17.48 32.92 -24.21
CA CYS A 13 16.84 32.78 -22.89
C CYS A 13 17.02 31.37 -22.30
N ASN A 14 16.87 30.33 -23.12
CA ASN A 14 17.05 28.94 -22.65
C ASN A 14 18.51 28.66 -22.25
N VAL A 15 19.49 29.20 -22.99
CA VAL A 15 20.91 29.08 -22.64
C VAL A 15 21.25 29.87 -21.36
N ALA A 16 20.68 31.06 -21.18
CA ALA A 16 20.89 31.85 -19.96
C ALA A 16 20.30 31.18 -18.71
N LEU A 17 19.14 30.54 -18.83
CA LEU A 17 18.51 29.77 -17.74
C LEU A 17 19.33 28.52 -17.38
N ALA A 18 19.80 27.77 -18.39
CA ALA A 18 20.67 26.63 -18.17
C ALA A 18 21.98 27.04 -17.47
N TRP A 19 22.59 28.15 -17.88
CA TRP A 19 23.82 28.64 -17.28
C TRP A 19 23.65 29.11 -15.82
N GLY A 20 22.55 29.81 -15.51
CA GLY A 20 22.22 30.20 -14.13
C GLY A 20 22.02 28.98 -13.22
N PHE A 21 21.35 27.94 -13.71
CA PHE A 21 21.08 26.74 -12.92
C PHE A 21 22.35 25.95 -12.56
N PHE A 22 23.31 25.81 -13.48
CA PHE A 22 24.56 25.09 -13.22
C PHE A 22 25.50 25.79 -12.24
N HIS A 23 25.43 27.13 -12.15
CA HIS A 23 26.33 27.90 -11.29
C HIS A 23 25.84 28.02 -9.84
N PHE A 24 24.53 27.99 -9.60
CA PHE A 24 23.98 28.18 -8.25
C PHE A 24 23.77 26.89 -7.44
N ASN A 25 23.85 25.70 -8.07
CA ASN A 25 23.53 24.43 -7.40
C ASN A 25 24.72 23.58 -6.92
N LYS A 26 25.96 24.11 -6.94
CA LYS A 26 27.11 23.40 -6.36
C LYS A 26 27.34 23.78 -4.89
N ARG A 27 26.58 23.16 -3.98
CA ARG A 27 26.99 23.07 -2.56
C ARG A 27 27.58 21.68 -2.31
N PRO A 28 28.86 21.55 -1.94
CA PRO A 28 29.42 20.26 -1.56
C PRO A 28 28.97 19.86 -0.15
N LEU A 29 28.42 18.65 -0.01
CA LEU A 29 28.21 17.98 1.28
C LEU A 29 29.55 17.39 1.79
N PRO A 30 29.91 17.57 3.07
CA PRO A 30 31.13 17.00 3.65
C PRO A 30 31.00 15.50 3.99
N PRO A 31 32.11 14.72 4.04
CA PRO A 31 32.09 13.27 4.20
C PRO A 31 32.15 12.77 5.66
N THR A 32 31.68 11.52 5.80
CA THR A 32 31.42 10.57 6.91
C THR A 32 32.52 10.38 7.98
N PRO A 33 32.23 9.74 9.16
CA PRO A 33 32.47 8.28 9.26
C PRO A 33 31.55 7.47 10.23
N PRO A 34 31.53 6.12 10.11
CA PRO A 34 30.81 5.21 11.02
C PRO A 34 31.64 4.73 12.22
N THR A 35 31.00 4.58 13.39
CA THR A 35 31.54 3.90 14.59
C THR A 35 31.00 2.47 14.71
N PRO A 36 31.85 1.44 14.89
CA PRO A 36 31.41 0.13 15.35
C PRO A 36 31.46 0.06 16.89
N VAL A 37 30.40 -0.47 17.51
CA VAL A 37 30.38 -0.79 18.95
C VAL A 37 30.49 -2.30 19.11
N THR A 38 31.60 -2.77 19.66
CA THR A 38 31.79 -4.13 20.15
C THR A 38 31.59 -4.11 21.66
N VAL A 39 30.65 -4.90 22.20
CA VAL A 39 30.54 -5.10 23.65
C VAL A 39 30.62 -6.60 23.95
N VAL A 40 31.68 -6.97 24.65
CA VAL A 40 31.96 -8.31 25.19
C VAL A 40 31.27 -8.45 26.54
N SER A 41 30.53 -9.54 26.74
CA SER A 41 29.91 -9.92 28.01
C SER A 41 30.92 -10.63 28.93
N ALA A 42 30.99 -10.24 30.20
CA ALA A 42 31.65 -10.99 31.26
C ALA A 42 30.71 -11.13 32.48
N PRO A 43 30.51 -12.33 33.06
CA PRO A 43 29.71 -12.50 34.26
C PRO A 43 30.53 -12.26 35.55
N VAL A 44 29.91 -11.55 36.48
CA VAL A 44 30.42 -11.25 37.84
C VAL A 44 30.19 -12.45 38.76
N ALA A 45 31.24 -12.86 39.49
CA ALA A 45 31.18 -13.86 40.55
C ALA A 45 31.01 -13.19 41.93
N THR A 46 30.12 -13.73 42.77
CA THR A 46 29.97 -13.39 44.18
C THR A 46 30.26 -14.63 45.05
N PRO A 47 31.00 -14.51 46.17
CA PRO A 47 31.49 -15.67 46.91
C PRO A 47 30.59 -16.13 48.08
N GLY A 48 30.48 -17.46 48.21
CA GLY A 48 30.69 -18.19 49.47
C GLY A 48 29.63 -18.11 50.57
N VAL A 49 28.73 -19.09 50.61
CA VAL A 49 28.15 -19.61 51.87
C VAL A 49 28.33 -21.13 51.88
N VAL A 50 29.08 -21.61 52.87
CA VAL A 50 29.33 -23.03 53.14
C VAL A 50 28.11 -23.61 53.84
N VAL A 51 27.47 -24.62 53.26
CA VAL A 51 26.46 -25.47 53.91
C VAL A 51 26.87 -26.91 53.70
N GLU A 52 27.02 -27.66 54.80
CA GLU A 52 27.39 -29.08 54.81
C GLU A 52 26.38 -29.95 54.02
N PRO A 53 26.85 -30.91 53.20
CA PRO A 53 25.95 -31.73 52.39
C PRO A 53 25.37 -32.90 53.21
N ILE A 54 24.07 -32.80 53.51
CA ILE A 54 23.26 -33.95 53.94
C ILE A 54 23.12 -34.86 52.72
N SER A 55 23.76 -36.03 52.76
CA SER A 55 23.75 -37.01 51.66
C SER A 55 22.43 -37.79 51.66
N THR A 56 21.40 -37.23 51.03
CA THR A 56 20.17 -37.97 50.70
C THR A 56 20.35 -38.58 49.31
N ASN A 57 20.62 -39.88 49.25
CA ASN A 57 20.64 -40.63 47.99
C ASN A 57 19.21 -40.71 47.43
N VAL A 58 18.81 -39.70 46.66
CA VAL A 58 17.65 -39.79 45.76
C VAL A 58 18.15 -40.51 44.52
N VAL A 59 17.80 -41.79 44.38
CA VAL A 59 17.97 -42.50 43.12
C VAL A 59 16.86 -42.04 42.18
N THR A 60 17.06 -40.89 41.54
CA THR A 60 16.25 -40.44 40.41
C THR A 60 16.72 -41.20 39.18
N PHE A 61 16.02 -42.28 38.82
CA PHE A 61 16.05 -42.77 37.44
C PHE A 61 15.24 -41.78 36.57
N GLN A 62 15.83 -40.62 36.28
CA GLN A 62 15.33 -39.79 35.18
C GLN A 62 15.95 -40.36 33.91
N VAL A 63 15.16 -41.16 33.17
CA VAL A 63 15.44 -41.31 31.75
C VAL A 63 15.50 -39.89 31.19
N PRO A 64 16.62 -39.48 30.56
CA PRO A 64 16.72 -38.12 30.03
C PRO A 64 15.64 -37.94 28.99
N PHE A 65 14.75 -36.99 29.24
CA PHE A 65 13.72 -36.60 28.29
C PHE A 65 14.39 -36.12 26.99
N ASN A 66 14.01 -36.72 25.87
CA ASN A 66 14.49 -36.32 24.55
C ASN A 66 13.30 -36.01 23.65
N TRP A 67 13.32 -34.85 22.99
CA TRP A 67 12.25 -34.38 22.10
C TRP A 67 11.95 -35.34 20.94
N SER A 68 12.94 -36.13 20.52
CA SER A 68 12.78 -37.19 19.51
C SER A 68 11.83 -38.31 19.94
N GLN A 69 11.45 -38.39 21.22
CA GLN A 69 10.47 -39.35 21.73
C GLN A 69 9.02 -38.87 21.52
N ILE A 70 8.81 -37.56 21.34
CA ILE A 70 7.49 -36.95 21.12
C ILE A 70 7.32 -36.55 19.65
N ALA A 71 8.34 -35.92 19.06
CA ALA A 71 8.31 -35.44 17.69
C ALA A 71 8.11 -36.59 16.70
N ALA A 72 7.13 -36.43 15.81
CA ALA A 72 6.82 -37.40 14.77
C ALA A 72 6.54 -36.67 13.45
N ASP A 73 6.91 -37.30 12.34
CA ASP A 73 6.65 -36.75 11.00
C ASP A 73 5.15 -36.68 10.68
N ASP A 74 4.35 -37.60 11.25
CA ASP A 74 2.90 -37.57 11.20
C ASP A 74 2.36 -36.63 12.28
N LEU A 75 1.72 -35.54 11.85
CA LEU A 75 1.18 -34.50 12.71
C LEU A 75 0.09 -35.00 13.67
N LYS A 76 -0.66 -36.06 13.32
CA LYS A 76 -1.67 -36.65 14.22
C LYS A 76 -1.00 -37.44 15.33
N VAL A 77 0.04 -38.20 14.98
CA VAL A 77 0.86 -38.92 15.96
C VAL A 77 1.61 -37.93 16.86
N TYR A 78 2.13 -36.84 16.30
CA TYR A 78 2.81 -35.81 17.09
C TYR A 78 1.85 -35.10 18.07
N ARG A 79 0.64 -34.77 17.61
CA ARG A 79 -0.45 -34.26 18.47
C ARG A 79 -0.76 -35.21 19.62
N ASP A 80 -0.94 -36.50 19.32
CA ASP A 80 -1.31 -37.50 20.31
C ASP A 80 -0.18 -37.75 21.32
N ASN A 81 1.08 -37.71 20.87
CA ASN A 81 2.25 -37.79 21.74
C ASN A 81 2.35 -36.57 22.68
N LEU A 82 2.07 -35.36 22.18
CA LEU A 82 2.05 -34.14 23.00
C LEU A 82 0.97 -34.22 24.09
N LEU A 83 -0.23 -34.70 23.74
CA LEU A 83 -1.30 -34.92 24.72
C LEU A 83 -0.94 -36.00 25.74
N ALA A 84 -0.30 -37.09 25.32
CA ALA A 84 0.09 -38.21 26.18
C ALA A 84 1.12 -37.81 27.26
N VAL A 85 1.96 -36.80 26.98
CA VAL A 85 2.94 -36.25 27.93
C VAL A 85 2.32 -35.18 28.86
N GLY A 86 1.02 -34.90 28.70
CA GLY A 86 0.29 -33.93 29.51
C GLY A 86 0.51 -32.48 29.07
N CYS A 87 0.87 -32.26 27.80
CA CYS A 87 0.96 -30.91 27.24
C CYS A 87 -0.43 -30.24 27.30
N PRO A 88 -0.54 -29.00 27.81
CA PRO A 88 -1.79 -28.25 27.75
C PRO A 88 -2.30 -28.16 26.31
N GLU A 89 -3.61 -28.32 26.13
CA GLU A 89 -4.22 -28.42 24.80
C GLU A 89 -3.90 -27.20 23.92
N LEU A 90 -3.88 -26.00 24.51
CA LEU A 90 -3.48 -24.77 23.82
C LEU A 90 -2.03 -24.84 23.33
N THR A 91 -1.09 -25.24 24.18
CA THR A 91 0.34 -25.33 23.84
C THR A 91 0.60 -26.39 22.77
N MET A 92 -0.10 -27.54 22.83
CA MET A 92 -0.04 -28.55 21.78
C MET A 92 -0.51 -27.96 20.43
N ARG A 93 -1.63 -27.24 20.41
CA ARG A 93 -2.17 -26.62 19.19
C ARG A 93 -1.17 -25.63 18.57
N GLU A 94 -0.52 -24.81 19.39
CA GLU A 94 0.51 -23.85 18.96
C GLU A 94 1.71 -24.56 18.30
N ILE A 95 2.20 -25.64 18.92
CA ILE A 95 3.34 -26.43 18.42
C ILE A 95 2.99 -27.08 17.07
N ILE A 96 1.84 -27.75 16.98
CA ILE A 96 1.39 -28.41 15.75
C ILE A 96 1.13 -27.38 14.63
N ARG A 97 0.62 -26.18 14.96
CA ARG A 97 0.47 -25.10 13.98
C ARG A 97 1.81 -24.62 13.45
N ALA A 98 2.79 -24.39 14.32
CA ALA A 98 4.13 -23.96 13.92
C ALA A 98 4.77 -24.98 12.96
N GLU A 99 4.65 -26.26 13.27
CA GLU A 99 5.12 -27.36 12.41
C GLU A 99 4.42 -27.38 11.04
N ILE A 100 3.10 -27.19 11.01
CA ILE A 100 2.36 -27.06 9.74
C ILE A 100 2.85 -25.83 8.96
N ASN A 101 3.04 -24.68 9.61
CA ASN A 101 3.52 -23.47 8.95
C ASN A 101 4.92 -23.66 8.35
N GLU A 102 5.81 -24.38 9.03
CA GLU A 102 7.15 -24.68 8.55
C GLU A 102 7.12 -25.51 7.26
N ARG A 103 6.20 -26.48 7.15
CA ARG A 103 6.02 -27.31 5.93
C ARG A 103 5.51 -26.53 4.72
N PHE A 104 4.68 -25.51 4.95
CA PHE A 104 4.09 -24.71 3.87
C PHE A 104 4.96 -23.51 3.46
N GLY A 105 5.91 -23.09 4.32
CA GLY A 105 6.83 -21.98 4.05
C GLY A 105 7.65 -22.11 2.75
N PRO A 106 8.33 -23.25 2.48
CA PRO A 106 9.06 -23.48 1.23
C PRO A 106 8.17 -23.42 -0.02
N ARG A 107 6.95 -23.99 0.04
CA ARG A 107 6.00 -23.98 -1.08
C ARG A 107 5.51 -22.57 -1.39
N ARG A 108 5.22 -21.78 -0.35
CA ARG A 108 4.87 -20.36 -0.49
C ARG A 108 6.02 -19.59 -1.14
N ARG A 109 7.26 -19.80 -0.69
CA ARG A 109 8.46 -19.17 -1.28
C ARG A 109 8.67 -19.57 -2.74
N ALA A 110 8.39 -20.82 -3.12
CA ALA A 110 8.49 -21.28 -4.50
C ALA A 110 7.44 -20.63 -5.41
N ILE A 111 6.19 -20.47 -4.94
CA ILE A 111 5.14 -19.75 -5.67
C ILE A 111 5.58 -18.29 -5.91
N PHE A 112 6.05 -17.61 -4.86
CA PHE A 112 6.56 -16.24 -5.00
C PHE A 112 7.79 -16.13 -5.92
N ALA A 113 8.72 -17.10 -5.87
CA ALA A 113 9.89 -17.12 -6.73
C ALA A 113 9.52 -17.32 -8.22
N GLY A 114 8.53 -18.18 -8.51
CA GLY A 114 8.03 -18.37 -9.87
C GLY A 114 7.18 -17.20 -10.38
N ALA A 115 6.50 -16.49 -9.47
CA ALA A 115 5.65 -15.35 -9.78
C ALA A 115 6.40 -14.03 -9.95
N GLN A 116 7.71 -13.95 -9.65
CA GLN A 116 8.44 -12.68 -9.70
C GLN A 116 8.35 -11.98 -11.06
N GLY A 117 8.34 -12.72 -12.18
CA GLY A 117 8.16 -12.13 -13.51
C GLY A 117 6.73 -11.62 -13.77
N GLU A 118 5.72 -12.45 -13.49
CA GLU A 118 4.30 -12.14 -13.68
C GLU A 118 3.79 -11.05 -12.72
N PHE A 119 4.40 -10.93 -11.54
CA PHE A 119 4.11 -9.91 -10.55
C PHE A 119 4.33 -8.51 -11.13
N TRP A 120 5.45 -8.29 -11.83
CA TRP A 120 5.73 -7.00 -12.46
C TRP A 120 4.83 -6.72 -13.66
N GLU A 121 4.46 -7.75 -14.44
CA GLU A 121 3.50 -7.61 -15.53
C GLU A 121 2.09 -7.27 -15.03
N ALA A 122 1.64 -7.91 -13.95
CA ALA A 122 0.35 -7.65 -13.33
C ALA A 122 0.31 -6.29 -12.61
N LEU A 123 1.44 -5.82 -12.07
CA LEU A 123 1.59 -4.47 -11.51
C LEU A 123 1.47 -3.40 -12.61
N VAL A 124 2.17 -3.61 -13.74
CA VAL A 124 2.18 -2.69 -14.88
C VAL A 124 0.83 -2.61 -15.60
N ARG A 125 0.08 -3.73 -15.65
CA ARG A 125 -1.30 -3.77 -16.18
C ARG A 125 -2.33 -3.16 -15.23
N GLY A 126 -1.91 -2.73 -14.04
CA GLY A 126 -2.79 -2.23 -12.99
C GLY A 126 -3.74 -3.29 -12.42
N GLU A 127 -3.48 -4.58 -12.67
CA GLU A 127 -4.26 -5.68 -12.14
C GLU A 127 -4.06 -5.79 -10.62
N LEU A 128 -2.83 -5.56 -10.14
CA LEU A 128 -2.48 -5.56 -8.71
C LEU A 128 -2.93 -4.30 -7.94
N LEU A 129 -3.27 -3.21 -8.65
CA LEU A 129 -3.78 -1.96 -8.05
C LEU A 129 -5.25 -2.05 -7.60
N ARG A 130 -5.94 -3.16 -7.94
CA ARG A 130 -7.32 -3.43 -7.50
C ARG A 130 -7.30 -4.13 -6.14
N ARG A 131 -8.34 -3.89 -5.32
CA ARG A 131 -8.51 -4.47 -3.96
C ARG A 131 -8.41 -6.02 -3.89
N GLN A 132 -8.56 -6.72 -5.01
CA GLN A 132 -8.40 -8.19 -5.13
C GLN A 132 -7.35 -8.59 -6.18
N GLY A 133 -6.49 -7.66 -6.58
CA GLY A 133 -5.60 -7.80 -7.72
C GLY A 133 -4.68 -9.00 -7.63
N ILE A 134 -4.08 -9.19 -6.46
CA ILE A 134 -3.24 -10.35 -6.17
C ILE A 134 -4.02 -11.66 -6.37
N MET A 135 -5.24 -11.77 -5.82
CA MET A 135 -6.07 -12.98 -5.89
C MET A 135 -6.58 -13.30 -7.30
N SER A 136 -6.66 -12.31 -8.19
CA SER A 136 -7.04 -12.53 -9.59
C SER A 136 -5.92 -13.13 -10.45
N THR A 137 -4.66 -13.03 -10.02
CA THR A 137 -3.51 -13.58 -10.76
C THR A 137 -3.41 -15.11 -10.68
N PRO A 138 -2.76 -15.78 -11.64
CA PRO A 138 -2.51 -17.22 -11.59
C PRO A 138 -1.78 -17.68 -10.33
N TRP A 139 -0.77 -16.92 -9.89
CA TRP A 139 -0.03 -17.20 -8.66
C TRP A 139 -0.83 -16.84 -7.39
N GLY A 140 -1.71 -15.84 -7.43
CA GLY A 140 -2.67 -15.56 -6.36
C GLY A 140 -3.65 -16.70 -6.11
N LYS A 141 -4.18 -17.31 -7.17
CA LYS A 141 -5.01 -18.53 -7.06
C LYS A 141 -4.22 -19.71 -6.49
N GLN A 142 -2.93 -19.82 -6.81
CA GLN A 142 -2.05 -20.84 -6.20
C GLN A 142 -1.83 -20.58 -4.71
N LEU A 143 -1.68 -19.32 -4.29
CA LEU A 143 -1.61 -18.95 -2.87
C LEU A 143 -2.92 -19.25 -2.13
N GLU A 144 -4.07 -18.98 -2.74
CA GLU A 144 -5.38 -19.30 -2.17
C GLU A 144 -5.59 -20.81 -2.03
N ALA A 145 -5.23 -21.58 -3.06
CA ALA A 145 -5.28 -23.05 -3.02
C ALA A 145 -4.36 -23.60 -1.92
N LEU A 146 -3.14 -23.05 -1.79
CA LEU A 146 -2.19 -23.43 -0.75
C LEU A 146 -2.72 -23.08 0.66
N ALA A 147 -3.40 -21.94 0.81
CA ALA A 147 -4.05 -21.54 2.05
C ALA A 147 -5.26 -22.42 2.39
N LEU A 148 -6.02 -22.87 1.39
CA LEU A 148 -7.10 -23.84 1.57
C LEU A 148 -6.56 -25.20 2.02
N GLU A 149 -5.50 -25.68 1.38
CA GLU A 149 -4.82 -26.93 1.75
C GLU A 149 -4.28 -26.86 3.19
N ARG A 150 -3.63 -25.74 3.56
CA ARG A 150 -3.19 -25.49 4.95
C ARG A 150 -4.36 -25.60 5.93
N ARG A 151 -5.48 -24.92 5.63
CA ARG A 151 -6.68 -24.92 6.49
C ARG A 151 -7.29 -26.31 6.62
N GLN A 152 -7.35 -27.07 5.53
CA GLN A 152 -7.83 -28.45 5.56
C GLN A 152 -6.93 -29.35 6.40
N LEU A 153 -5.61 -29.20 6.28
CA LEU A 153 -4.66 -29.96 7.08
C LEU A 153 -4.80 -29.65 8.57
N ILE A 154 -4.86 -28.37 8.93
CA ILE A 154 -5.08 -27.93 10.31
C ILE A 154 -6.40 -28.49 10.85
N ALA A 155 -7.50 -28.38 10.10
CA ALA A 155 -8.79 -28.94 10.50
C ALA A 155 -8.75 -30.47 10.64
N SER A 156 -7.97 -31.16 9.81
CA SER A 156 -7.83 -32.62 9.87
C SER A 156 -7.01 -33.12 11.06
N VAL A 157 -6.07 -32.30 11.55
CA VAL A 157 -5.17 -32.66 12.66
C VAL A 157 -5.70 -32.14 13.99
N LEU A 158 -6.18 -30.90 14.05
CA LEU A 158 -6.63 -30.25 15.29
C LEU A 158 -8.16 -30.23 15.45
N GLY A 159 -8.92 -30.68 14.45
CA GLY A 159 -10.39 -30.73 14.46
C GLY A 159 -11.06 -29.46 13.93
N PRO A 160 -12.38 -29.51 13.61
CA PRO A 160 -13.13 -28.38 13.09
C PRO A 160 -13.29 -27.21 14.09
N ASP A 161 -13.24 -27.51 15.40
CA ASP A 161 -13.34 -26.52 16.48
C ASP A 161 -12.06 -25.69 16.67
N TYR A 162 -10.96 -26.04 15.99
CA TYR A 162 -9.78 -25.18 15.88
C TYR A 162 -10.14 -23.78 15.35
N ARG A 163 -11.17 -23.68 14.52
CA ARG A 163 -11.65 -22.41 13.95
C ARG A 163 -12.08 -21.36 15.00
N VAL A 164 -12.18 -21.73 16.27
CA VAL A 164 -12.78 -20.88 17.32
C VAL A 164 -11.74 -20.25 18.26
N THR A 165 -10.45 -20.62 18.21
CA THR A 165 -9.42 -19.97 19.01
C THR A 165 -8.46 -19.17 18.13
N GLN A 166 -8.79 -17.87 17.98
CA GLN A 166 -8.06 -16.79 17.29
C GLN A 166 -8.21 -16.79 15.75
N GLY A 167 -8.65 -15.65 15.23
CA GLY A 167 -9.23 -15.53 13.90
C GLY A 167 -8.20 -15.53 12.76
N GLU A 168 -8.35 -16.50 11.86
CA GLU A 168 -7.58 -16.60 10.63
C GLU A 168 -8.51 -16.56 9.40
N SER A 169 -8.99 -15.36 9.06
CA SER A 169 -9.19 -14.99 7.66
C SER A 169 -7.88 -14.41 7.11
N PRO A 170 -7.54 -14.55 5.81
CA PRO A 170 -6.34 -13.98 5.21
C PRO A 170 -6.15 -12.45 5.43
N GLY A 171 -7.22 -11.72 5.76
CA GLY A 171 -7.14 -10.32 6.19
C GLY A 171 -6.85 -10.09 7.68
N GLN A 172 -7.00 -11.08 8.55
CA GLN A 172 -6.80 -10.92 10.01
C GLN A 172 -5.32 -10.91 10.44
N GLU A 173 -4.45 -11.61 9.71
CA GLU A 173 -3.00 -11.56 9.96
C GLU A 173 -2.43 -10.18 9.54
N ASP A 174 -3.02 -9.59 8.51
CA ASP A 174 -2.74 -8.22 8.04
C ASP A 174 -3.29 -7.17 9.03
N LEU A 175 -4.54 -7.33 9.49
CA LEU A 175 -5.16 -6.48 10.53
C LEU A 175 -4.45 -6.58 11.89
N ALA A 176 -3.97 -7.77 12.27
CA ALA A 176 -3.21 -7.95 13.51
C ALA A 176 -1.89 -7.18 13.45
N SER A 177 -1.19 -7.24 12.31
CA SER A 177 0.03 -6.47 12.05
C SER A 177 -0.24 -4.96 12.04
N GLN A 178 -1.37 -4.52 11.47
CA GLN A 178 -1.79 -3.11 11.46
C GLN A 178 -2.13 -2.55 12.84
N ARG A 179 -2.36 -3.42 13.84
CA ARG A 179 -2.76 -3.05 15.21
C ARG A 179 -1.64 -3.23 16.24
N ASP A 180 -0.43 -3.61 15.84
CA ASP A 180 0.68 -3.88 16.77
C ASP A 180 1.14 -2.65 17.60
N TRP A 181 0.78 -1.44 17.15
CA TRP A 181 0.98 -0.21 17.91
C TRP A 181 0.08 -0.10 19.16
N LEU A 182 -0.99 -0.90 19.24
CA LEU A 182 -1.94 -0.92 20.35
C LEU A 182 -1.53 -1.97 21.41
N PRO A 183 -1.65 -1.67 22.72
CA PRO A 183 -1.35 -2.63 23.79
C PRO A 183 -2.10 -3.95 23.60
N ALA A 184 -1.44 -5.07 23.91
CA ALA A 184 -1.98 -6.42 23.70
C ALA A 184 -3.34 -6.64 24.39
N GLU A 185 -3.54 -6.05 25.58
CA GLU A 185 -4.81 -6.10 26.30
C GLU A 185 -5.94 -5.41 25.52
N LYS A 186 -5.71 -4.18 25.05
CA LYS A 186 -6.68 -3.43 24.25
C LYS A 186 -6.96 -4.10 22.91
N ARG A 187 -5.95 -4.71 22.27
CA ARG A 187 -6.14 -5.53 21.06
C ARG A 187 -7.06 -6.71 21.31
N GLY A 188 -6.87 -7.43 22.42
CA GLY A 188 -7.73 -8.56 22.79
C GLY A 188 -9.18 -8.11 23.08
N GLN A 189 -9.35 -7.00 23.80
CA GLN A 189 -10.66 -6.42 24.09
C GLN A 189 -11.36 -5.93 22.81
N LEU A 190 -10.64 -5.28 21.89
CA LEU A 190 -11.17 -4.81 20.61
C LEU A 190 -11.58 -5.99 19.71
N ALA A 191 -10.75 -7.04 19.62
CA ALA A 191 -11.07 -8.22 18.84
C ALA A 191 -12.31 -8.95 19.38
N ALA A 192 -12.47 -9.04 20.70
CA ALA A 192 -13.66 -9.62 21.32
C ALA A 192 -14.92 -8.79 21.02
N LEU A 193 -14.81 -7.46 21.12
CA LEU A 193 -15.88 -6.51 20.82
C LEU A 193 -16.32 -6.60 19.34
N GLU A 194 -15.37 -6.66 18.41
CA GLU A 194 -15.62 -6.84 16.98
C GLU A 194 -16.31 -8.18 16.69
N GLN A 195 -15.85 -9.26 17.32
CA GLN A 195 -16.45 -10.58 17.15
C GLN A 195 -17.90 -10.60 17.65
N GLU A 196 -18.20 -9.92 18.76
CA GLU A 196 -19.58 -9.78 19.25
C GLU A 196 -20.44 -8.97 18.27
N HIS A 197 -19.92 -7.85 17.77
CA HIS A 197 -20.61 -7.03 16.78
C HIS A 197 -20.89 -7.81 15.49
N GLU A 198 -19.91 -8.53 14.95
CA GLU A 198 -20.06 -9.36 13.76
C GLU A 198 -21.14 -10.45 13.96
N LYS A 199 -21.18 -11.08 15.14
CA LYS A 199 -22.25 -12.04 15.49
C LYS A 199 -23.62 -11.37 15.49
N ARG A 200 -23.75 -10.20 16.13
CA ARG A 200 -25.02 -9.44 16.18
C ARG A 200 -25.49 -9.01 14.79
N MET A 201 -24.56 -8.59 13.93
CA MET A 201 -24.81 -8.23 12.53
C MET A 201 -25.23 -9.45 11.70
N THR A 202 -24.57 -10.58 11.88
CA THR A 202 -24.92 -11.84 11.21
C THR A 202 -26.31 -12.32 11.63
N ASP A 203 -26.62 -12.26 12.92
CA ASP A 203 -27.93 -12.65 13.44
C ASP A 203 -29.03 -11.69 12.98
N TRP A 204 -28.73 -10.39 12.88
CA TRP A 204 -29.62 -9.42 12.25
C TRP A 204 -29.89 -9.77 10.78
N ALA A 205 -28.83 -10.03 9.99
CA ALA A 205 -28.96 -10.38 8.57
C ALA A 205 -29.79 -11.66 8.37
N LYS A 206 -29.59 -12.68 9.22
CA LYS A 206 -30.43 -13.90 9.23
C LYS A 206 -31.89 -13.60 9.53
N ARG A 207 -32.19 -12.71 10.48
CA ARG A 207 -33.57 -12.32 10.81
C ARG A 207 -34.27 -11.61 9.64
N VAL A 208 -33.57 -10.71 8.95
CA VAL A 208 -34.10 -10.01 7.77
C VAL A 208 -34.30 -11.01 6.61
N ALA A 209 -33.32 -11.88 6.36
CA ALA A 209 -33.44 -12.92 5.34
C ALA A 209 -34.62 -13.88 5.60
N ALA A 210 -34.86 -14.24 6.86
CA ALA A 210 -36.00 -15.08 7.25
C ALA A 210 -37.37 -14.42 7.01
N LYS A 211 -37.43 -13.08 6.93
CA LYS A 211 -38.63 -12.31 6.59
C LYS A 211 -38.80 -12.08 5.07
N GLY A 212 -37.99 -12.72 4.24
CA GLY A 212 -38.03 -12.57 2.77
C GLY A 212 -37.14 -11.47 2.21
N GLY A 213 -36.29 -10.85 3.03
CA GLY A 213 -35.34 -9.81 2.60
C GLY A 213 -35.87 -8.37 2.69
N ASP A 214 -37.15 -8.19 2.99
CA ASP A 214 -37.75 -6.86 3.18
C ASP A 214 -37.38 -6.31 4.56
N GLN A 215 -36.57 -5.25 4.57
CA GLN A 215 -36.17 -4.53 5.77
C GLN A 215 -37.33 -3.65 6.25
N THR A 216 -37.83 -3.89 7.46
CA THR A 216 -38.81 -2.99 8.09
C THR A 216 -38.12 -1.80 8.76
N ASP A 217 -38.84 -0.70 9.00
CA ASP A 217 -38.33 0.45 9.76
C ASP A 217 -37.82 0.02 11.16
N ALA A 218 -38.48 -0.95 11.79
CA ALA A 218 -38.06 -1.51 13.06
C ALA A 218 -36.71 -2.26 12.95
N ASP A 219 -36.47 -2.96 11.83
CA ASP A 219 -35.20 -3.64 11.57
C ASP A 219 -34.08 -2.63 11.26
N ALA A 220 -34.38 -1.50 10.62
CA ALA A 220 -33.45 -0.39 10.40
C ALA A 220 -33.06 0.32 11.72
N VAL A 221 -34.02 0.59 12.60
CA VAL A 221 -33.76 1.15 13.93
C VAL A 221 -32.93 0.19 14.78
N ALA A 222 -33.23 -1.12 14.72
CA ALA A 222 -32.46 -2.13 15.43
C ALA A 222 -31.02 -2.24 14.91
N LEU A 223 -30.82 -2.17 13.59
CA LEU A 223 -29.48 -2.15 12.99
C LEU A 223 -28.67 -0.93 13.45
N LYS A 224 -29.27 0.26 13.36
CA LYS A 224 -28.62 1.49 13.80
C LYS A 224 -28.22 1.43 15.28
N ARG A 225 -29.10 0.88 16.13
CA ARG A 225 -28.79 0.70 17.56
C ARG A 225 -27.59 -0.23 17.79
N VAL A 226 -27.48 -1.33 17.03
CA VAL A 226 -26.33 -2.24 17.13
C VAL A 226 -25.04 -1.52 16.75
N GLN A 227 -25.07 -0.69 15.71
CA GLN A 227 -23.93 0.13 15.27
C GLN A 227 -23.56 1.19 16.29
N ASP A 228 -24.54 1.94 16.81
CA ASP A 228 -24.33 2.99 17.82
C ASP A 228 -23.72 2.41 19.11
N GLU A 229 -24.23 1.26 19.58
CA GLU A 229 -23.70 0.58 20.76
C GLU A 229 -22.25 0.10 20.55
N PHE A 230 -21.91 -0.40 19.36
CA PHE A 230 -20.55 -0.81 19.01
C PHE A 230 -19.60 0.39 19.02
N GLU A 231 -19.99 1.51 18.40
CA GLU A 231 -19.20 2.74 18.39
C GLU A 231 -19.01 3.35 19.78
N GLU A 232 -20.03 3.31 20.64
CA GLU A 232 -19.90 3.73 22.04
C GLU A 232 -18.93 2.84 22.82
N GLN A 233 -18.95 1.53 22.60
CA GLN A 233 -18.03 0.59 23.25
C GLN A 233 -16.59 0.80 22.76
N ARG A 234 -16.39 1.06 21.47
CA ARG A 234 -15.07 1.45 20.93
C ARG A 234 -14.54 2.73 21.57
N LYS A 235 -15.38 3.76 21.72
CA LYS A 235 -15.02 5.04 22.38
C LYS A 235 -14.72 4.91 23.87
N LYS A 236 -15.26 3.90 24.55
CA LYS A 236 -14.94 3.60 25.96
C LYS A 236 -13.62 2.83 26.10
N LEU A 237 -13.29 2.00 25.12
CA LEU A 237 -12.11 1.15 25.11
C LEU A 237 -10.84 1.90 24.65
N LEU A 238 -10.98 2.73 23.63
CA LEU A 238 -9.88 3.45 22.98
C LEU A 238 -9.93 4.94 23.33
N SER A 239 -8.77 5.57 23.48
CA SER A 239 -8.71 7.03 23.54
C SER A 239 -9.20 7.64 22.21
N PRO A 240 -9.62 8.92 22.19
CA PRO A 240 -10.00 9.59 20.95
C PRO A 240 -8.93 9.48 19.85
N GLU A 241 -7.65 9.60 20.23
CA GLU A 241 -6.50 9.51 19.33
C GLU A 241 -6.27 8.07 18.85
N GLU A 242 -6.38 7.08 19.74
CA GLU A 242 -6.27 5.66 19.37
C GLU A 242 -7.40 5.24 18.42
N LEU A 243 -8.62 5.72 18.64
CA LEU A 243 -9.76 5.44 17.77
C LEU A 243 -9.59 6.06 16.39
N GLU A 244 -9.06 7.29 16.31
CA GLU A 244 -8.77 7.95 15.04
C GLU A 244 -7.67 7.21 14.25
N GLU A 245 -6.56 6.88 14.92
CA GLU A 245 -5.45 6.15 14.30
C GLU A 245 -5.91 4.76 13.82
N LEU A 246 -6.77 4.09 14.59
CA LEU A 246 -7.39 2.82 14.19
C LEU A 246 -8.25 2.98 12.93
N ARG A 247 -9.14 3.99 12.89
CA ARG A 247 -10.00 4.25 11.73
C ARG A 247 -9.20 4.56 10.47
N ILE A 248 -8.12 5.33 10.61
CA ILE A 248 -7.22 5.63 9.50
C ILE A 248 -6.59 4.34 8.96
N ARG A 249 -6.02 3.51 9.85
CA ARG A 249 -5.29 2.28 9.47
C ARG A 249 -6.20 1.18 8.91
N GLU A 250 -7.47 1.16 9.31
CA GLU A 250 -8.48 0.22 8.79
C GLU A 250 -9.10 0.67 7.46
N SER A 251 -8.97 1.94 7.12
CA SER A 251 -9.45 2.53 5.86
C SER A 251 -8.37 2.53 4.78
N SER A 252 -8.79 2.54 3.52
CA SER A 252 -7.91 2.81 2.37
C SER A 252 -7.28 4.19 2.40
N ALA A 253 -7.75 5.08 3.26
CA ALA A 253 -7.18 6.40 3.48
C ALA A 253 -5.74 6.36 3.96
N ALA A 254 -5.29 5.28 4.63
CA ALA A 254 -3.90 5.08 5.07
C ALA A 254 -2.92 4.76 3.93
N ASP A 255 -3.41 4.13 2.86
CA ASP A 255 -2.56 3.58 1.80
C ASP A 255 -2.01 4.65 0.84
N TRP A 256 -2.47 5.90 0.99
CA TRP A 256 -2.17 6.98 0.07
C TRP A 256 -0.69 7.15 -0.21
N ALA A 257 0.16 7.00 0.80
CA ALA A 257 1.59 7.21 0.68
C ALA A 257 2.33 6.03 0.05
N ALA A 258 1.75 4.83 0.09
CA ALA A 258 2.40 3.63 -0.43
C ALA A 258 2.64 3.71 -1.95
N ASP A 259 1.70 4.34 -2.66
CA ASP A 259 1.74 4.48 -4.12
C ASP A 259 2.37 5.81 -4.59
N LEU A 260 2.78 6.68 -3.65
CA LEU A 260 3.17 8.05 -3.92
C LEU A 260 4.69 8.22 -4.02
N GLY A 261 5.29 7.44 -4.93
CA GLY A 261 6.72 7.46 -5.18
C GLY A 261 7.24 8.86 -5.52
N GLY A 262 8.25 9.33 -4.77
CA GLY A 262 8.85 10.66 -4.93
C GLY A 262 8.17 11.76 -4.14
N PHE A 263 7.19 11.40 -3.33
CA PHE A 263 6.77 12.15 -2.17
C PHE A 263 7.20 11.35 -0.94
N GLU A 264 8.14 11.88 -0.16
CA GLU A 264 8.57 11.28 1.11
C GLU A 264 7.79 11.98 2.24
N PRO A 265 6.56 11.54 2.58
CA PRO A 265 5.77 12.20 3.60
C PRO A 265 6.46 12.07 4.95
N THR A 266 6.40 13.13 5.75
CA THR A 266 6.65 13.01 7.19
C THR A 266 5.48 12.28 7.85
N GLU A 267 5.69 11.79 9.07
CA GLU A 267 4.64 11.12 9.84
C GLU A 267 3.41 12.02 10.06
N ASP A 268 3.65 13.32 10.30
CA ASP A 268 2.60 14.32 10.49
C ASP A 268 1.85 14.61 9.18
N GLU A 269 2.55 14.67 8.04
CA GLU A 269 1.93 14.80 6.72
C GLU A 269 1.10 13.56 6.39
N TRP A 270 1.63 12.36 6.67
CA TRP A 270 0.93 11.09 6.51
C TRP A 270 -0.41 11.10 7.23
N ARG A 271 -0.42 11.41 8.53
CA ARG A 271 -1.65 11.48 9.33
C ARG A 271 -2.60 12.55 8.84
N THR A 272 -2.08 13.73 8.52
CA THR A 272 -2.90 14.88 8.12
C THR A 272 -3.67 14.61 6.81
N VAL A 273 -2.99 14.07 5.80
CA VAL A 273 -3.61 13.69 4.52
C VAL A 273 -4.54 12.49 4.70
N ALA A 274 -4.17 11.50 5.51
CA ALA A 274 -4.99 10.33 5.75
C ALA A 274 -6.32 10.70 6.44
N ARG A 275 -6.31 11.61 7.43
CA ARG A 275 -7.55 12.16 8.03
C ARG A 275 -8.43 12.85 7.01
N ALA A 276 -7.85 13.69 6.15
CA ALA A 276 -8.59 14.41 5.12
C ALA A 276 -9.22 13.45 4.10
N ARG A 277 -8.50 12.40 3.72
CA ARG A 277 -9.00 11.33 2.84
C ARG A 277 -10.09 10.50 3.50
N LEU A 278 -9.95 10.13 4.77
CA LEU A 278 -10.97 9.41 5.52
C LEU A 278 -12.29 10.20 5.58
N ALA A 279 -12.22 11.50 5.89
CA ALA A 279 -13.40 12.37 5.90
C ALA A 279 -14.07 12.46 4.50
N PHE A 280 -13.28 12.45 3.42
CA PHE A 280 -13.80 12.41 2.06
C PHE A 280 -14.47 11.07 1.74
N GLU A 281 -13.88 9.93 2.10
CA GLU A 281 -14.47 8.61 1.91
C GLU A 281 -15.81 8.47 2.65
N GLU A 282 -15.89 8.99 3.88
CA GLU A 282 -17.12 9.01 4.68
C GLU A 282 -18.21 9.86 4.02
N ALA A 283 -17.88 11.07 3.59
CA ALA A 283 -18.80 11.95 2.86
C ALA A 283 -19.27 11.31 1.53
N GLN A 284 -18.40 10.59 0.83
CA GLN A 284 -18.74 9.88 -0.39
C GLN A 284 -19.67 8.68 -0.13
N SER A 285 -19.45 7.94 0.96
CA SER A 285 -20.32 6.84 1.37
C SER A 285 -21.72 7.32 1.74
N GLU A 286 -21.83 8.43 2.49
CA GLU A 286 -23.12 9.06 2.82
C GLU A 286 -23.86 9.55 1.56
N ALA A 287 -23.12 10.18 0.65
CA ALA A 287 -23.66 10.62 -0.65
C ALA A 287 -24.18 9.45 -1.50
N GLY A 288 -23.46 8.32 -1.54
CA GLY A 288 -23.85 7.13 -2.30
C GLY A 288 -25.16 6.49 -1.81
N GLN A 289 -25.51 6.69 -0.54
CA GLN A 289 -26.76 6.19 0.06
C GLN A 289 -27.97 7.08 -0.21
N SER A 290 -27.75 8.27 -0.79
CA SER A 290 -28.78 9.32 -0.92
C SER A 290 -29.76 9.12 -2.09
N GLY A 291 -29.67 8.02 -2.85
CA GLY A 291 -30.58 7.70 -3.95
C GLY A 291 -30.58 8.71 -5.11
N LEU A 292 -29.52 9.52 -5.23
CA LEU A 292 -29.39 10.61 -6.21
C LEU A 292 -29.30 10.07 -7.65
N SER A 293 -29.72 10.90 -8.62
CA SER A 293 -29.48 10.66 -10.05
C SER A 293 -27.98 10.61 -10.36
N GLN A 294 -27.58 9.87 -11.40
CA GLN A 294 -26.17 9.73 -11.82
C GLN A 294 -25.49 11.08 -12.12
N GLU A 295 -26.23 12.04 -12.67
CA GLU A 295 -25.72 13.38 -12.95
C GLU A 295 -25.42 14.16 -11.64
N ASP A 296 -26.34 14.11 -10.68
CA ASP A 296 -26.18 14.78 -9.39
C ASP A 296 -25.10 14.11 -8.53
N GLN A 297 -24.98 12.77 -8.62
CA GLN A 297 -23.87 12.03 -8.01
C GLN A 297 -22.52 12.49 -8.58
N THR A 298 -22.43 12.67 -9.90
CA THR A 298 -21.18 13.13 -10.55
C THR A 298 -20.83 14.56 -10.10
N LYS A 299 -21.81 15.46 -10.03
CA LYS A 299 -21.61 16.83 -9.53
C LYS A 299 -21.12 16.84 -8.09
N LEU A 300 -21.76 16.05 -7.22
CA LEU A 300 -21.40 15.94 -5.82
C LEU A 300 -20.00 15.33 -5.63
N GLN A 301 -19.65 14.30 -6.40
CA GLN A 301 -18.31 13.72 -6.38
C GLN A 301 -17.24 14.74 -6.77
N ASN A 302 -17.48 15.53 -7.83
CA ASN A 302 -16.57 16.59 -8.25
C ASN A 302 -16.44 17.69 -7.19
N GLU A 303 -17.54 18.07 -6.54
CA GLU A 303 -17.53 19.05 -5.46
C GLU A 303 -16.72 18.55 -4.24
N LEU A 304 -16.96 17.31 -3.81
CA LEU A 304 -16.20 16.69 -2.72
C LEU A 304 -14.72 16.57 -3.06
N ALA A 305 -14.38 16.21 -4.31
CA ALA A 305 -12.99 16.10 -4.75
C ALA A 305 -12.30 17.48 -4.77
N SER A 306 -12.99 18.53 -5.22
CA SER A 306 -12.49 19.90 -5.18
C SER A 306 -12.26 20.37 -3.75
N LYS A 307 -13.19 20.08 -2.83
CA LYS A 307 -13.04 20.39 -1.40
C LYS A 307 -11.85 19.68 -0.78
N LEU A 308 -11.63 18.41 -1.13
CA LEU A 308 -10.46 17.66 -0.67
C LEU A 308 -9.17 18.31 -1.19
N ALA A 309 -9.11 18.66 -2.47
CA ALA A 309 -7.94 19.32 -3.06
C ALA A 309 -7.60 20.66 -2.38
N GLU A 310 -8.61 21.50 -2.13
CA GLU A 310 -8.44 22.78 -1.42
C GLU A 310 -7.98 22.58 0.03
N ASN A 311 -8.56 21.60 0.72
CA ASN A 311 -8.19 21.26 2.08
C ASN A 311 -6.74 20.76 2.14
N LEU A 312 -6.36 19.83 1.26
CA LEU A 312 -4.99 19.32 1.18
C LEU A 312 -3.97 20.42 0.86
N LYS A 313 -4.32 21.36 -0.02
CA LYS A 313 -3.47 22.52 -0.32
C LYS A 313 -3.28 23.43 0.89
N THR A 314 -4.30 23.59 1.72
CA THR A 314 -4.24 24.37 2.95
C THR A 314 -3.41 23.67 4.02
N LEU A 315 -3.57 22.35 4.16
CA LEU A 315 -2.90 21.53 5.16
C LEU A 315 -1.40 21.32 4.87
N LEU A 316 -1.04 21.03 3.62
CA LEU A 316 0.35 20.80 3.21
C LEU A 316 1.09 22.11 2.89
N GLY A 317 0.36 23.18 2.57
CA GLY A 317 0.92 24.39 2.00
C GLY A 317 1.19 24.24 0.49
N THR A 318 1.42 25.38 -0.18
CA THR A 318 1.40 25.44 -1.65
C THR A 318 2.54 24.63 -2.30
N GLU A 319 3.76 24.72 -1.77
CA GLU A 319 4.92 24.03 -2.33
C GLU A 319 4.83 22.51 -2.15
N ARG A 320 4.49 22.06 -0.93
CA ARG A 320 4.38 20.64 -0.62
C ARG A 320 3.18 20.00 -1.31
N TYR A 321 2.07 20.72 -1.45
CA TYR A 321 0.93 20.27 -2.23
C TYR A 321 1.29 20.08 -3.72
N ALA A 322 2.11 20.95 -4.31
CA ALA A 322 2.57 20.77 -5.70
C ALA A 322 3.45 19.51 -5.88
N GLN A 323 4.26 19.17 -4.86
CA GLN A 323 5.01 17.91 -4.83
C GLN A 323 4.06 16.71 -4.73
N TYR A 324 3.08 16.77 -3.82
CA TYR A 324 2.05 15.75 -3.67
C TYR A 324 1.23 15.54 -4.95
N GLU A 325 0.81 16.62 -5.62
CA GLU A 325 0.07 16.56 -6.89
C GLU A 325 0.90 15.94 -8.00
N THR A 326 2.19 16.31 -8.09
CA THR A 326 3.09 15.71 -9.09
C THR A 326 3.31 14.23 -8.82
N ALA A 327 3.57 13.85 -7.57
CA ALA A 327 3.78 12.46 -7.22
C ALA A 327 2.49 11.63 -7.29
N SER A 328 1.31 12.26 -7.26
CA SER A 328 0.02 11.60 -7.55
C SER A 328 -0.25 11.45 -9.06
N ASN A 329 0.54 12.08 -9.93
CA ASN A 329 0.31 12.08 -11.36
C ASN A 329 0.84 10.77 -12.00
N SER A 330 -0.02 10.11 -12.79
CA SER A 330 0.30 8.83 -13.43
C SER A 330 1.46 8.92 -14.44
N GLU A 331 1.52 10.00 -15.23
CA GLU A 331 2.60 10.20 -16.22
C GLU A 331 3.95 10.39 -15.52
N TYR A 332 3.96 11.13 -14.40
CA TYR A 332 5.15 11.26 -13.56
C TYR A 332 5.58 9.90 -12.97
N GLN A 333 4.64 9.09 -12.46
CA GLN A 333 4.97 7.77 -11.93
C GLN A 333 5.54 6.83 -12.99
N GLN A 334 5.02 6.84 -14.21
CA GLN A 334 5.59 6.05 -15.31
C GLN A 334 7.04 6.45 -15.60
N LEU A 335 7.32 7.75 -15.69
CA LEU A 335 8.66 8.27 -15.90
C LEU A 335 9.60 7.93 -14.73
N ARG A 336 9.12 8.08 -13.50
CA ARG A 336 9.87 7.71 -12.29
C ARG A 336 10.21 6.22 -12.26
N ASN A 337 9.25 5.34 -12.57
CA ASN A 337 9.47 3.90 -12.59
C ASN A 337 10.53 3.50 -13.63
N VAL A 338 10.50 4.12 -14.82
CA VAL A 338 11.51 3.88 -15.85
C VAL A 338 12.88 4.40 -15.40
N THR A 339 12.97 5.63 -14.92
CA THR A 339 14.26 6.21 -14.48
C THR A 339 14.89 5.43 -13.32
N GLN A 340 14.10 5.02 -12.33
CA GLN A 340 14.56 4.18 -11.22
C GLN A 340 15.10 2.83 -11.68
N ARG A 341 14.45 2.19 -12.66
CA ARG A 341 14.91 0.91 -13.22
C ARG A 341 16.31 1.02 -13.83
N PHE A 342 16.65 2.16 -14.41
CA PHE A 342 17.98 2.43 -14.97
C PHE A 342 18.96 3.01 -13.94
N GLY A 343 18.57 3.10 -12.66
CA GLY A 343 19.41 3.62 -11.59
C GLY A 343 19.70 5.12 -11.72
N LEU A 344 18.83 5.86 -12.40
CA LEU A 344 18.94 7.31 -12.54
C LEU A 344 18.46 8.01 -11.28
N ASP A 345 19.04 9.18 -11.02
CA ASP A 345 18.65 10.04 -9.91
C ASP A 345 17.21 10.55 -10.08
N GLU A 346 16.47 10.66 -8.97
CA GLU A 346 15.07 11.10 -8.95
C GLU A 346 14.90 12.53 -9.50
N SER A 347 15.91 13.38 -9.35
CA SER A 347 15.89 14.73 -9.94
C SER A 347 15.84 14.70 -11.47
N LEU A 348 16.31 13.64 -12.13
CA LEU A 348 16.22 13.48 -13.58
C LEU A 348 14.79 13.13 -14.02
N ALA A 349 14.07 12.32 -13.24
CA ALA A 349 12.65 12.06 -13.47
C ALA A 349 11.83 13.35 -13.37
N ARG A 350 12.11 14.16 -12.34
CA ARG A 350 11.48 15.48 -12.18
C ARG A 350 11.77 16.42 -13.34
N GLN A 351 13.03 16.53 -13.75
CA GLN A 351 13.43 17.38 -14.88
C GLN A 351 12.78 16.94 -16.19
N ALA A 352 12.74 15.64 -16.47
CA ALA A 352 12.09 15.12 -17.66
C ALA A 352 10.57 15.38 -17.64
N TYR A 353 9.93 15.31 -16.48
CA TYR A 353 8.51 15.63 -16.33
C TYR A 353 8.21 17.13 -16.55
N ASP A 354 9.06 18.01 -16.01
CA ASP A 354 8.91 19.45 -16.24
C ASP A 354 9.13 19.81 -17.72
N MET A 355 10.04 19.12 -18.42
CA MET A 355 10.23 19.23 -19.87
C MET A 355 9.01 18.74 -20.66
N GLN A 356 8.39 17.65 -20.24
CA GLN A 356 7.14 17.16 -20.82
C GLN A 356 6.04 18.22 -20.71
N LYS A 357 5.80 18.78 -19.52
CA LYS A 357 4.79 19.84 -19.35
C LYS A 357 5.08 21.07 -20.20
N ALA A 358 6.34 21.48 -20.31
CA ALA A 358 6.74 22.61 -21.13
C ALA A 358 6.51 22.37 -22.64
N ALA A 359 6.76 21.14 -23.10
CA ALA A 359 6.53 20.73 -24.48
C ALA A 359 5.03 20.67 -24.81
N GLN A 360 4.22 20.05 -23.93
CA GLN A 360 2.76 20.01 -24.07
C GLN A 360 2.16 21.43 -24.09
N SER A 361 2.56 22.31 -23.15
CA SER A 361 2.08 23.69 -23.14
C SER A 361 2.45 24.47 -24.41
N SER A 362 3.65 24.23 -24.95
CA SER A 362 4.08 24.82 -26.22
C SER A 362 3.26 24.29 -27.40
N ALA A 363 2.99 22.99 -27.44
CA ALA A 363 2.16 22.35 -28.45
C ALA A 363 0.72 22.87 -28.43
N ASP A 364 0.12 23.01 -27.25
CA ASP A 364 -1.25 23.52 -27.10
C ASP A 364 -1.39 24.96 -27.57
N LYS A 365 -0.38 25.82 -27.30
CA LYS A 365 -0.33 27.18 -27.85
C LYS A 365 -0.34 27.16 -29.38
N VAL A 366 0.47 26.30 -30.01
CA VAL A 366 0.53 26.17 -31.47
C VAL A 366 -0.78 25.63 -32.06
N ARG A 367 -1.44 24.69 -31.38
CA ARG A 367 -2.75 24.16 -31.78
C ARG A 367 -3.85 25.20 -31.69
N SER A 368 -3.86 25.99 -30.61
CA SER A 368 -4.85 27.05 -30.37
C SER A 368 -4.63 28.30 -31.24
N ASP A 369 -3.47 28.44 -31.88
CA ASP A 369 -3.16 29.57 -32.74
C ASP A 369 -3.88 29.44 -34.10
N SER A 370 -4.95 30.21 -34.23
CA SER A 370 -5.77 30.32 -35.44
C SER A 370 -5.11 31.13 -36.57
N SER A 371 -3.96 31.77 -36.30
CA SER A 371 -3.22 32.53 -37.31
C SER A 371 -2.26 31.67 -38.14
N LEU A 372 -1.97 30.43 -37.71
CA LEU A 372 -1.09 29.50 -38.41
C LEU A 372 -1.88 28.69 -39.45
N THR A 373 -1.29 28.48 -40.63
CA THR A 373 -1.83 27.50 -41.59
C THR A 373 -1.63 26.08 -41.08
N PRO A 374 -2.44 25.10 -41.51
CA PRO A 374 -2.28 23.70 -41.11
C PRO A 374 -0.85 23.19 -41.34
N GLU A 375 -0.23 23.53 -42.47
CA GLU A 375 1.13 23.08 -42.80
C GLU A 375 2.19 23.69 -41.88
N VAL A 376 2.03 24.97 -41.50
CA VAL A 376 2.94 25.65 -40.57
C VAL A 376 2.73 25.12 -39.16
N ARG A 377 1.49 24.82 -38.76
CA ARG A 377 1.15 24.23 -37.48
C ARG A 377 1.81 22.85 -37.34
N ASP A 378 1.64 21.97 -38.31
CA ASP A 378 2.22 20.62 -38.31
C ASP A 378 3.76 20.65 -38.30
N ALA A 379 4.35 21.54 -39.11
CA ALA A 379 5.80 21.72 -39.13
C ALA A 379 6.33 22.22 -37.77
N THR A 380 5.59 23.10 -37.09
CA THR A 380 5.96 23.63 -35.77
C THR A 380 5.80 22.56 -34.69
N LEU A 381 4.73 21.78 -34.70
CA LEU A 381 4.53 20.66 -33.77
C LEU A 381 5.62 19.59 -33.94
N LYS A 382 5.98 19.23 -35.18
CA LYS A 382 7.12 18.32 -35.45
C LYS A 382 8.44 18.88 -34.92
N ALA A 383 8.67 20.19 -35.03
CA ALA A 383 9.86 20.81 -34.48
C ALA A 383 9.89 20.74 -32.93
N ILE A 384 8.76 20.98 -32.26
CA ILE A 384 8.62 20.84 -30.80
C ILE A 384 8.88 19.38 -30.39
N GLN A 385 8.28 18.41 -31.08
CA GLN A 385 8.48 16.99 -30.83
C GLN A 385 9.97 16.61 -30.94
N GLN A 386 10.63 16.95 -32.06
CA GLN A 386 12.04 16.61 -32.28
C GLN A 386 12.99 17.23 -31.26
N GLU A 387 12.74 18.49 -30.85
CA GLU A 387 13.54 19.15 -29.83
C GLU A 387 13.33 18.54 -28.44
N THR A 388 12.08 18.18 -28.13
CA THR A 388 11.72 17.52 -26.86
C THR A 388 12.37 16.14 -26.77
N GLU A 389 12.30 15.34 -27.82
CA GLU A 389 12.96 14.03 -27.88
C GLU A 389 14.48 14.13 -27.73
N ARG A 390 15.10 15.07 -28.44
CA ARG A 390 16.55 15.31 -28.34
C ARG A 390 16.95 15.68 -26.93
N SER A 391 16.19 16.57 -26.30
CA SER A 391 16.47 17.06 -24.95
C SER A 391 16.27 15.95 -23.91
N LEU A 392 15.17 15.19 -24.00
CA LEU A 392 14.91 14.03 -23.13
C LEU A 392 15.97 12.94 -23.31
N GLY A 393 16.44 12.71 -24.55
CA GLY A 393 17.51 11.76 -24.84
C GLY A 393 18.86 12.17 -24.25
N GLY A 394 19.15 13.47 -24.22
CA GLY A 394 20.33 14.01 -23.53
C GLY A 394 20.26 13.89 -22.01
N LEU A 395 19.06 14.00 -21.43
CA LEU A 395 18.85 13.94 -19.98
C LEU A 395 18.79 12.50 -19.44
N LEU A 396 18.00 11.64 -20.09
CA LEU A 396 17.71 10.28 -19.64
C LEU A 396 18.70 9.25 -20.20
N GLY A 397 19.38 9.58 -21.31
CA GLY A 397 20.17 8.64 -22.08
C GLY A 397 19.33 7.81 -23.06
N ALA A 398 19.97 7.30 -24.12
CA ALA A 398 19.28 6.63 -25.21
C ALA A 398 18.48 5.39 -24.76
N GLY A 399 19.07 4.55 -23.89
CA GLY A 399 18.40 3.33 -23.40
C GLY A 399 17.14 3.63 -22.58
N THR A 400 17.25 4.56 -21.63
CA THR A 400 16.12 4.99 -20.79
C THR A 400 15.03 5.65 -21.63
N LEU A 401 15.38 6.52 -22.58
CA LEU A 401 14.41 7.16 -23.46
C LEU A 401 13.64 6.14 -24.31
N THR A 402 14.32 5.14 -24.86
CA THR A 402 13.65 4.06 -25.62
C THR A 402 12.64 3.32 -24.76
N THR A 403 13.01 2.93 -23.54
CA THR A 403 12.07 2.27 -22.61
C THR A 403 10.94 3.20 -22.18
N TYR A 404 11.22 4.49 -21.95
CA TYR A 404 10.20 5.46 -21.62
C TYR A 404 9.16 5.62 -22.75
N LYS A 405 9.60 5.76 -24.00
CA LYS A 405 8.71 5.82 -25.17
C LYS A 405 7.77 4.62 -25.24
N GLN A 406 8.24 3.42 -24.90
CA GLN A 406 7.43 2.19 -24.94
C GLN A 406 6.38 2.07 -23.81
N HIS A 407 6.58 2.75 -22.67
CA HIS A 407 5.77 2.50 -21.46
C HIS A 407 5.09 3.74 -20.86
N GLY A 408 5.42 4.95 -21.33
CA GLY A 408 4.80 6.19 -20.85
C GLY A 408 5.10 7.44 -21.68
N GLY A 409 5.76 7.29 -22.83
CA GLY A 409 6.11 8.39 -23.74
C GLY A 409 5.18 8.52 -24.95
N GLU A 410 4.01 7.89 -24.94
CA GLU A 410 3.03 7.96 -26.04
C GLU A 410 2.64 9.40 -26.39
N TRP A 411 2.62 10.30 -25.39
CA TRP A 411 2.37 11.74 -25.57
C TRP A 411 3.36 12.42 -26.53
N ILE A 412 4.57 11.86 -26.70
CA ILE A 412 5.57 12.39 -27.63
C ILE A 412 5.10 12.16 -29.07
N GLU A 413 4.54 10.98 -29.35
CA GLU A 413 4.07 10.58 -30.68
C GLU A 413 2.75 11.29 -31.03
N THR A 414 1.82 11.33 -30.09
CA THR A 414 0.51 11.98 -30.24
C THR A 414 0.60 13.52 -30.24
N MET A 415 1.76 14.11 -29.98
CA MET A 415 1.95 15.57 -30.08
C MET A 415 1.70 16.10 -31.49
N VAL A 416 1.97 15.29 -32.51
CA VAL A 416 1.86 15.66 -33.93
C VAL A 416 0.58 15.12 -34.57
N GLU A 417 -0.04 14.09 -34.00
CA GLU A 417 -1.31 13.57 -34.49
C GLU A 417 -2.40 14.63 -34.25
N MET A 418 -2.91 15.17 -35.36
CA MET A 418 -4.14 15.93 -35.37
C MET A 418 -5.26 15.03 -34.82
N ASP A 419 -6.10 15.63 -33.99
CA ASP A 419 -7.40 15.11 -33.60
C ASP A 419 -8.22 14.76 -34.85
N GLU A 420 -8.09 13.52 -35.35
CA GLU A 420 -8.94 12.91 -36.35
C GLU A 420 -10.09 12.15 -35.67
N ALA A 421 -10.56 12.65 -34.51
CA ALA A 421 -11.64 12.03 -33.76
C ALA A 421 -12.58 13.11 -33.18
N LEU A 422 -13.41 13.70 -34.05
CA LEU A 422 -14.86 13.88 -33.83
C LEU A 422 -15.52 14.50 -35.07
N PRO A 423 -16.41 13.80 -35.79
CA PRO A 423 -17.36 14.47 -36.68
C PRO A 423 -18.31 15.34 -35.85
N PRO A 424 -18.79 16.48 -36.38
CA PRO A 424 -19.77 17.30 -35.69
C PRO A 424 -21.11 16.56 -35.64
N ASP A 425 -21.63 16.33 -34.43
CA ASP A 425 -23.07 16.12 -34.20
C ASP A 425 -23.77 17.47 -34.01
#